data_AF-A0A1Y1K7J5-F1
#
_entry.id   AF-A0A1Y1K7J5-F1
#
_cell.length_a   1.000
_cell.length_b   1.000
_cell.length_c   1.000
_cell.angle_alpha   90.00
_cell.angle_beta   90.00
_cell.angle_gamma   90.00
#
_symmetry.space_group_name_H-M   'P 1'
#
loop_
_entity.id
_entity.type
_entity.pdbx_description
1 polymer ?
#
loop_
_entity_poly.entity_id
_entity_poly.type
_entity_poly.pdbx_seq_one_letter_code
_entity_poly.pdbx_strand_id
1 'polypeptide(L)'
;MGRTGIDECNVDLERHNARHFVKTLHNILLPNLLTLRSSIQIDEYLQEFASKCCQHNAAQNYEITTIMNADGIYLATYSALLLNLKLIQSSHYEGGTSEVCITEAQFVEEIHGSGILVYVSATWLCELYQNVLAKSLLQLAGYDPKGLQQPALINLLVDVGGLCPTQLLTDWQKLQRVRGVPDISAEVEAGIKLSRRVLTCCWTSVVSVLGLALGEKSLSSGGASALSRLVARRSKQKFRQRIKDDVITACLEGLHKAASLSNTLKLQARSSSILGLLSASSC
;
A
#
# COMPACT_ATOMS: atom_id res chain seq x y z
N MET A 1 5.70 38.60 27.17
CA MET A 1 4.64 39.03 26.23
C MET A 1 5.07 39.06 24.76
N GLY A 2 6.27 38.59 24.37
CA GLY A 2 6.75 38.70 22.97
C GLY A 2 6.89 37.38 22.18
N ARG A 3 6.51 36.22 22.74
CA ARG A 3 6.63 34.92 22.06
C ARG A 3 5.35 34.50 21.31
N THR A 4 4.18 34.88 21.82
CA THR A 4 2.88 34.49 21.23
C THR A 4 2.63 35.14 19.87
N GLY A 5 3.03 36.41 19.68
CA GLY A 5 2.81 37.11 18.40
C GLY A 5 3.69 36.64 17.23
N ILE A 6 4.85 36.03 17.51
CA ILE A 6 5.76 35.50 16.48
C ILE A 6 5.26 34.13 16.01
N ASP A 7 4.83 33.27 16.93
CA ASP A 7 4.25 31.96 16.60
C ASP A 7 2.92 32.12 15.83
N GLU A 8 2.06 33.07 16.21
CA GLU A 8 0.82 33.36 15.46
C GLU A 8 1.10 33.85 14.02
N CYS A 9 2.08 34.74 13.86
CA CYS A 9 2.49 35.22 12.53
C CYS A 9 3.05 34.09 11.65
N ASN A 10 3.80 33.16 12.25
CA ASN A 10 4.35 32.00 11.55
C ASN A 10 3.24 31.01 11.13
N VAL A 11 2.28 30.74 12.02
CA VAL A 11 1.13 29.88 11.68
C VAL A 11 0.32 30.48 10.53
N ASP A 12 0.03 31.78 10.56
CA ASP A 12 -0.73 32.41 9.47
C ASP A 12 0.01 32.39 8.13
N LEU A 13 1.35 32.50 8.16
CA LEU A 13 2.19 32.33 6.98
C LEU A 13 2.14 30.90 6.45
N GLU A 14 2.26 29.89 7.31
CA GLU A 14 2.16 28.48 6.93
C GLU A 14 0.80 28.18 6.29
N ARG A 15 -0.28 28.70 6.87
CA ARG A 15 -1.63 28.57 6.31
C ARG A 15 -1.77 29.27 4.97
N HIS A 16 -1.18 30.46 4.82
CA HIS A 16 -1.17 31.19 3.55
C HIS A 16 -0.40 30.42 2.48
N ASN A 17 0.77 29.87 2.84
CA ASN A 17 1.60 29.05 1.96
C ASN A 17 0.83 27.79 1.51
N ALA A 18 0.17 27.08 2.43
CA ALA A 18 -0.67 25.93 2.11
C ALA A 18 -1.79 26.27 1.12
N ARG A 19 -2.50 27.40 1.31
CA ARG A 19 -3.53 27.87 0.37
C ARG A 19 -2.97 28.23 -1.01
N HIS A 20 -1.78 28.84 -1.05
CA HIS A 20 -1.10 29.13 -2.32
C HIS A 20 -0.67 27.84 -3.03
N PHE A 21 -0.18 26.87 -2.27
CA PHE A 21 0.15 25.54 -2.77
C PHE A 21 -1.06 24.85 -3.38
N VAL A 22 -2.22 24.84 -2.72
CA VAL A 22 -3.46 24.23 -3.25
C VAL A 22 -3.88 24.89 -4.57
N LYS A 23 -3.77 26.21 -4.69
CA LYS A 23 -4.04 26.91 -5.97
C LYS A 23 -3.09 26.47 -7.07
N THR A 24 -1.81 26.32 -6.73
CA THR A 24 -0.78 25.86 -7.68
C THR A 24 -1.03 24.41 -8.11
N LEU A 25 -1.37 23.54 -7.15
CA LEU A 25 -1.76 22.16 -7.39
C LEU A 25 -2.97 22.08 -8.31
N HIS A 26 -4.00 22.88 -8.07
CA HIS A 26 -5.21 22.88 -8.88
C HIS A 26 -5.00 23.44 -10.30
N ASN A 27 -4.28 24.56 -10.43
CA ASN A 27 -4.16 25.27 -11.71
C ASN A 27 -3.04 24.72 -12.61
N ILE A 28 -1.98 24.15 -12.02
CA ILE A 28 -0.77 23.75 -12.76
C ILE A 28 -0.61 22.23 -12.76
N LEU A 29 -0.64 21.60 -11.58
CA LEU A 29 -0.33 20.18 -11.47
C LEU A 29 -1.45 19.31 -12.05
N LEU A 30 -2.68 19.48 -11.56
CA LEU A 30 -3.79 18.59 -11.88
C LEU A 30 -4.16 18.52 -13.37
N PRO A 31 -4.24 19.64 -14.12
CA PRO A 31 -4.57 19.58 -15.54
C PRO A 31 -3.54 18.77 -16.32
N ASN A 32 -2.25 18.90 -15.98
CA ASN A 32 -1.18 18.14 -16.63
C ASN A 32 -1.25 16.66 -16.24
N LEU A 33 -1.41 16.33 -14.96
CA LEU A 33 -1.49 14.94 -14.49
C LEU A 33 -2.65 14.16 -15.13
N LEU A 34 -3.79 14.80 -15.37
CA LEU A 34 -4.95 14.16 -16.00
C LEU A 34 -4.72 13.81 -17.48
N THR A 35 -3.77 14.48 -18.15
CA THR A 35 -3.42 14.20 -19.56
C THR A 35 -2.45 13.02 -19.71
N LEU A 36 -1.70 12.70 -18.65
CA LEU A 36 -0.69 11.65 -18.68
C LEU A 36 -1.33 10.26 -18.75
N ARG A 37 -0.64 9.35 -19.44
CA ARG A 37 -1.15 7.98 -19.72
C ARG A 37 -0.44 6.87 -18.96
N SER A 38 0.67 7.17 -18.30
CA SER A 38 1.49 6.19 -17.56
C SER A 38 1.62 6.58 -16.10
N SER A 39 1.48 5.58 -15.22
CA SER A 39 1.74 5.69 -13.78
C SER A 39 3.15 6.20 -13.48
N ILE A 40 4.14 5.78 -14.29
CA ILE A 40 5.54 6.21 -14.17
C ILE A 40 5.67 7.71 -14.46
N GLN A 41 5.07 8.19 -15.56
CA GLN A 41 5.14 9.61 -15.92
C GLN A 41 4.46 10.51 -14.88
N ILE A 42 3.36 10.02 -14.30
CA ILE A 42 2.65 10.73 -13.23
C ILE A 42 3.54 10.87 -12.00
N ASP A 43 4.20 9.79 -11.60
CA ASP A 43 5.11 9.81 -10.45
C ASP A 43 6.30 10.74 -10.67
N GLU A 44 6.95 10.66 -11.83
CA GLU A 44 8.05 11.56 -12.21
C GLU A 44 7.61 13.03 -12.17
N TYR A 45 6.42 13.33 -12.69
CA TYR A 45 5.88 14.69 -12.70
C TYR A 45 5.52 15.19 -11.29
N LEU A 46 5.02 14.32 -10.42
CA LEU A 46 4.76 14.63 -9.00
C LEU A 46 6.06 14.95 -8.25
N GLN A 47 7.11 14.15 -8.46
CA GLN A 47 8.42 14.39 -7.85
C GLN A 47 9.06 15.69 -8.35
N GLU A 48 8.99 15.96 -9.65
CA GLU A 48 9.50 17.20 -10.24
C GLU A 48 8.73 18.43 -9.71
N PHE A 49 7.41 18.32 -9.60
CA PHE A 49 6.58 19.36 -9.01
C PHE A 49 6.95 19.64 -7.55
N ALA A 50 7.10 18.59 -6.74
CA ALA A 50 7.49 18.73 -5.33
C ALA A 50 8.85 19.41 -5.17
N SER A 51 9.82 19.05 -6.02
CA SER A 51 11.14 19.68 -6.07
C SER A 51 11.04 21.16 -6.44
N LYS A 52 10.27 21.51 -7.48
CA LYS A 52 10.04 22.91 -7.90
C LYS A 52 9.35 23.73 -6.80
N CYS A 53 8.35 23.18 -6.12
CA CYS A 53 7.70 23.85 -4.99
C CYS A 53 8.68 24.13 -3.85
N CYS A 54 9.51 23.15 -3.51
CA CYS A 54 10.54 23.31 -2.48
C CYS A 54 11.58 24.38 -2.87
N GLN A 55 12.06 24.37 -4.11
CA GLN A 55 13.01 25.37 -4.63
C GLN A 55 12.40 26.78 -4.66
N HIS A 56 11.16 26.89 -5.12
CA HIS A 56 10.45 28.17 -5.14
C HIS A 56 10.31 28.72 -3.73
N ASN A 57 9.89 27.89 -2.77
CA ASN A 57 9.75 28.28 -1.38
C ASN A 57 11.10 28.71 -0.75
N ALA A 58 12.20 28.04 -1.08
CA ALA A 58 13.54 28.42 -0.62
C ALA A 58 14.07 29.72 -1.27
N ALA A 59 13.62 30.03 -2.50
CA ALA A 59 14.04 31.23 -3.23
C ALA A 59 13.23 32.49 -2.85
N GLN A 60 12.12 32.35 -2.12
CA GLN A 60 11.34 33.49 -1.65
C GLN A 60 12.09 34.24 -0.54
N ASN A 61 12.40 35.51 -0.79
CA ASN A 61 13.05 36.42 0.17
C ASN A 61 12.04 36.97 1.21
N TYR A 62 11.33 36.10 1.91
CA TYR A 62 10.56 36.50 3.08
C TYR A 62 11.43 36.39 4.34
N GLU A 63 11.25 37.28 5.32
CA GLU A 63 11.95 37.24 6.62
C GLU A 63 11.62 35.96 7.43
N ILE A 64 10.56 35.25 7.04
CA ILE A 64 10.14 33.96 7.60
C ILE A 64 9.83 33.06 6.39
N THR A 65 10.56 31.96 6.22
CA THR A 65 10.29 30.94 5.21
C THR A 65 9.72 29.71 5.88
N THR A 66 8.66 29.13 5.30
CA THR A 66 8.08 27.89 5.81
C THR A 66 9.06 26.76 5.55
N ILE A 67 9.54 26.08 6.60
CA ILE A 67 10.52 24.99 6.45
C ILE A 67 9.80 23.82 5.79
N MET A 68 10.18 23.50 4.55
CA MET A 68 9.63 22.36 3.84
C MET A 68 10.65 21.59 2.99
N ASN A 69 10.52 20.26 2.88
CA ASN A 69 11.30 19.43 1.96
C ASN A 69 10.46 18.86 0.80
N ALA A 70 11.14 18.48 -0.29
CA ALA A 70 10.49 17.92 -1.47
C ALA A 70 9.75 16.60 -1.16
N ASP A 71 10.32 15.71 -0.34
CA ASP A 71 9.66 14.44 0.02
C ASP A 71 8.35 14.68 0.78
N GLY A 72 8.35 15.66 1.68
CA GLY A 72 7.16 16.08 2.41
C GLY A 72 6.06 16.64 1.51
N ILE A 73 6.43 17.50 0.56
CA ILE A 73 5.48 18.03 -0.44
C ILE A 73 4.95 16.90 -1.32
N TYR A 74 5.81 15.99 -1.77
CA TYR A 74 5.42 14.85 -2.58
C TYR A 74 4.40 13.97 -1.83
N LEU A 75 4.72 13.56 -0.60
CA LEU A 75 3.83 12.75 0.23
C LEU A 75 2.51 13.49 0.53
N ALA A 76 2.56 14.77 0.89
CA ALA A 76 1.36 15.55 1.17
C ALA A 76 0.48 15.71 -0.06
N THR A 77 1.07 15.93 -1.25
CA THR A 77 0.35 15.99 -2.52
C THR A 77 -0.34 14.67 -2.80
N TYR A 78 0.41 13.57 -2.67
CA TYR A 78 -0.08 12.23 -2.91
C TYR A 78 -1.25 11.88 -1.98
N SER A 79 -1.07 12.10 -0.66
CA SER A 79 -2.11 11.86 0.35
C SER A 79 -3.34 12.74 0.16
N ALA A 80 -3.16 14.01 -0.24
CA ALA A 80 -4.27 14.92 -0.52
C ALA A 80 -5.10 14.47 -1.73
N LEU A 81 -4.45 14.03 -2.81
CA LEU A 81 -5.14 13.50 -3.99
C LEU A 81 -5.86 12.17 -3.69
N LEU A 82 -5.22 11.30 -2.91
CA LEU A 82 -5.82 10.05 -2.46
C LEU A 82 -7.05 10.29 -1.57
N LEU A 83 -6.95 11.21 -0.61
CA LEU A 83 -8.08 11.61 0.23
C LEU A 83 -9.21 12.19 -0.63
N ASN A 84 -8.90 13.08 -1.57
CA ASN A 84 -9.90 13.65 -2.47
C ASN A 84 -10.63 12.57 -3.28
N LEU A 85 -9.91 11.56 -3.78
CA LEU A 85 -10.52 10.43 -4.48
C LEU A 85 -11.45 9.62 -3.57
N LYS A 86 -11.04 9.32 -2.33
CA LYS A 86 -11.89 8.62 -1.35
C LYS A 86 -13.18 9.41 -1.05
N LEU A 87 -13.07 10.74 -0.92
CA LEU A 87 -14.23 11.63 -0.68
C LEU A 87 -15.17 11.70 -1.89
N ILE A 88 -14.65 11.64 -3.12
CA ILE A 88 -15.49 11.55 -4.33
C ILE A 88 -16.23 10.21 -4.36
N GLN A 89 -15.56 9.10 -4.03
CA GLN A 89 -16.18 7.77 -3.99
C GLN A 89 -17.27 7.64 -2.92
N SER A 90 -17.17 8.40 -1.82
CA SER A 90 -18.18 8.44 -0.77
C SER A 90 -19.29 9.49 -1.01
N SER A 91 -19.33 10.14 -2.18
CA SER A 91 -20.27 11.23 -2.52
C SER A 91 -20.29 12.38 -1.50
N HIS A 92 -19.18 12.62 -0.79
CA HIS A 92 -19.09 13.66 0.24
C HIS A 92 -19.37 15.07 -0.30
N TYR A 93 -18.98 15.37 -1.53
CA TYR A 93 -19.18 16.68 -2.16
C TYR A 93 -20.60 16.93 -2.67
N GLU A 94 -21.45 15.91 -2.76
CA GLU A 94 -22.82 16.02 -3.27
C GLU A 94 -23.85 16.37 -2.16
N GLY A 95 -23.36 16.79 -0.97
CA GLY A 95 -24.19 17.20 0.16
C GLY A 95 -24.73 16.04 1.02
N GLY A 96 -24.24 14.82 0.79
CA GLY A 96 -24.54 13.67 1.64
C GLY A 96 -23.86 13.78 3.00
N THR A 97 -24.55 13.35 4.07
CA THR A 97 -23.98 13.15 5.41
C THR A 97 -23.05 11.94 5.45
N SER A 98 -22.06 11.91 4.56
CA SER A 98 -21.00 10.89 4.58
C SER A 98 -20.00 11.28 5.64
N GLU A 99 -19.84 10.44 6.66
CA GLU A 99 -18.79 10.62 7.66
C GLU A 99 -17.42 10.61 6.97
N VAL A 100 -16.60 11.60 7.30
CA VAL A 100 -15.24 11.71 6.76
C VAL A 100 -14.44 10.50 7.21
N CYS A 101 -13.92 9.72 6.26
CA CYS A 101 -13.26 8.45 6.57
C CYS A 101 -11.96 8.57 7.37
N ILE A 102 -11.34 9.76 7.41
CA ILE A 102 -10.05 10.02 8.05
C ILE A 102 -10.14 11.39 8.74
N THR A 103 -9.73 11.47 10.00
CA THR A 103 -9.68 12.75 10.74
C THR A 103 -8.43 13.56 10.38
N GLU A 104 -8.44 14.87 10.66
CA GLU A 104 -7.28 15.75 10.44
C GLU A 104 -6.01 15.24 11.15
N ALA A 105 -6.14 14.79 12.40
CA ALA A 105 -5.02 14.26 13.16
C ALA A 105 -4.44 12.99 12.52
N GLN A 106 -5.30 12.09 12.05
CA GLN A 106 -4.86 10.88 11.35
C GLN A 106 -4.17 11.21 10.02
N PHE A 107 -4.64 12.21 9.28
CA PHE A 107 -4.00 12.64 8.03
C PHE A 107 -2.57 13.16 8.28
N VAL A 108 -2.37 13.94 9.34
CA VAL A 108 -1.04 14.42 9.74
C VAL A 108 -0.15 13.24 10.18
N GLU A 109 -0.70 12.33 10.99
CA GLU A 109 0.02 11.15 11.47
C GLU A 109 0.42 10.20 10.33
N GLU A 110 -0.42 10.01 9.30
CA GLU A 110 -0.08 9.20 8.12
C GLU A 110 1.15 9.74 7.38
N ILE A 111 1.31 11.06 7.31
CA ILE A 111 2.42 11.71 6.59
C ILE A 111 3.69 11.74 7.44
N HIS A 112 3.59 12.19 8.70
CA HIS A 112 4.73 12.25 9.62
C HIS A 112 5.19 10.88 10.10
N GLY A 113 4.26 9.92 10.24
CA GLY A 113 4.49 8.54 10.64
C GLY A 113 4.89 7.60 9.49
N SER A 114 5.09 8.12 8.27
CA SER A 114 5.46 7.34 7.09
C SER A 114 6.84 6.67 7.17
N GLY A 115 7.65 7.02 8.17
CA GLY A 115 9.03 6.54 8.34
C GLY A 115 10.06 7.25 7.45
N ILE A 116 9.62 8.22 6.65
CA ILE A 116 10.46 9.09 5.82
C ILE A 116 10.65 10.42 6.56
N LEU A 117 11.83 11.02 6.44
CA LEU A 117 12.11 12.31 7.05
C LEU A 117 11.35 13.41 6.31
N VAL A 118 10.22 13.84 6.87
CA VAL A 118 9.36 14.88 6.32
C VAL A 118 9.52 16.17 7.12
N TYR A 119 9.91 17.23 6.43
CA TYR A 119 9.88 18.59 6.95
C TYR A 119 8.66 19.26 6.34
N VAL A 120 7.50 19.17 6.99
CA VAL A 120 6.30 19.97 6.70
C VAL A 120 5.57 20.09 8.02
N SER A 121 5.15 21.29 8.42
CA SER A 121 4.47 21.49 9.69
C SER A 121 3.06 20.89 9.70
N ALA A 122 2.60 20.48 10.89
CA ALA A 122 1.26 19.95 11.07
C ALA A 122 0.19 20.98 10.67
N THR A 123 0.39 22.25 11.02
CA THR A 123 -0.46 23.40 10.65
C THR A 123 -0.66 23.51 9.14
N TRP A 124 0.40 23.36 8.36
CA TRP A 124 0.34 23.36 6.90
C TRP A 124 -0.48 22.17 6.36
N LEU A 125 -0.26 20.97 6.92
CA LEU A 125 -1.00 19.75 6.55
C LEU A 125 -2.49 19.84 6.91
N CYS A 126 -2.82 20.40 8.07
CA CYS A 126 -4.19 20.65 8.50
C CYS A 126 -4.91 21.56 7.49
N GLU A 127 -4.30 22.65 7.06
CA GLU A 127 -4.90 23.52 6.05
C GLU A 127 -5.08 22.81 4.70
N LEU A 128 -4.09 22.03 4.27
CA LEU A 128 -4.22 21.24 3.04
C LEU A 128 -5.42 20.30 3.12
N TYR A 129 -5.56 19.58 4.25
CA TYR A 129 -6.68 18.70 4.53
C TYR A 129 -8.03 19.44 4.50
N GLN A 130 -8.14 20.59 5.17
CA GLN A 130 -9.36 21.40 5.18
C GLN A 130 -9.73 21.90 3.77
N ASN A 131 -8.74 22.27 2.94
CA ASN A 131 -8.99 22.68 1.56
C ASN A 131 -9.49 21.51 0.70
N VAL A 132 -8.95 20.31 0.89
CA VAL A 132 -9.43 19.08 0.21
C VAL A 132 -10.86 18.76 0.63
N LEU A 133 -11.21 18.89 1.91
CA LEU A 133 -12.59 18.68 2.36
C LEU A 133 -13.56 19.71 1.77
N ALA A 134 -13.15 20.97 1.70
CA ALA A 134 -14.01 22.05 1.24
C ALA A 134 -14.30 21.98 -0.27
N LYS A 135 -13.35 21.49 -1.09
CA LYS A 135 -13.46 21.50 -2.55
C LYS A 135 -12.90 20.24 -3.17
N SER A 136 -13.63 19.71 -4.15
CA SER A 136 -13.19 18.56 -4.93
C SER A 136 -12.15 18.96 -5.98
N LEU A 137 -10.86 18.79 -5.65
CA LEU A 137 -9.75 19.22 -6.51
C LEU A 137 -9.74 18.50 -7.85
N LEU A 138 -9.99 17.18 -7.85
CA LEU A 138 -10.01 16.34 -9.05
C LEU A 138 -11.21 16.70 -9.96
N GLN A 139 -12.42 16.83 -9.41
CA GLN A 139 -13.60 17.18 -10.22
C GLN A 139 -13.48 18.59 -10.82
N LEU A 140 -12.95 19.55 -10.06
CA LEU A 140 -12.69 20.89 -10.57
C LEU A 140 -11.65 20.89 -11.71
N ALA A 141 -10.69 19.95 -11.68
CA ALA A 141 -9.71 19.78 -12.76
C ALA A 141 -10.27 19.05 -14.00
N GLY A 142 -11.54 18.64 -13.97
CA GLY A 142 -12.20 17.96 -15.10
C GLY A 142 -12.27 16.45 -14.97
N TYR A 143 -12.01 15.88 -13.79
CA TYR A 143 -12.23 14.45 -13.55
C TYR A 143 -13.73 14.14 -13.44
N ASP A 144 -14.21 13.30 -14.35
CA ASP A 144 -15.56 12.71 -14.25
C ASP A 144 -15.48 11.27 -13.73
N PRO A 145 -16.02 10.97 -12.54
CA PRO A 145 -16.03 9.61 -12.00
C PRO A 145 -16.83 8.62 -12.87
N LYS A 146 -17.78 9.10 -13.68
CA LYS A 146 -18.60 8.27 -14.58
C LYS A 146 -17.98 8.10 -15.97
N GLY A 147 -16.80 8.67 -16.22
CA GLY A 147 -16.10 8.56 -17.49
C GLY A 147 -15.76 7.11 -17.86
N LEU A 148 -15.96 6.76 -19.13
CA LEU A 148 -15.61 5.45 -19.72
C LEU A 148 -14.12 5.13 -19.65
N GLN A 149 -13.26 6.15 -19.61
CA GLN A 149 -11.80 6.02 -19.51
C GLN A 149 -11.32 6.72 -18.24
N GLN A 150 -10.88 5.91 -17.28
CA GLN A 150 -10.30 6.43 -16.04
C GLN A 150 -8.86 6.90 -16.30
N PRO A 151 -8.49 8.14 -15.91
CA PRO A 151 -7.13 8.65 -16.07
C PRO A 151 -6.09 7.74 -15.42
N ALA A 152 -4.85 7.76 -15.95
CA ALA A 152 -3.76 6.99 -15.36
C ALA A 152 -3.48 7.39 -13.89
N LEU A 153 -3.73 8.66 -13.55
CA LEU A 153 -3.62 9.18 -12.18
C LEU A 153 -4.54 8.43 -11.21
N ILE A 154 -5.79 8.20 -11.61
CA ILE A 154 -6.76 7.51 -10.77
C ILE A 154 -6.36 6.05 -10.57
N ASN A 155 -5.88 5.39 -11.63
CA ASN A 155 -5.38 4.02 -11.53
C ASN A 155 -4.20 3.94 -10.55
N LEU A 156 -3.25 4.88 -10.61
CA LEU A 156 -2.12 4.96 -9.68
C LEU A 156 -2.58 5.17 -8.23
N LEU A 157 -3.50 6.11 -7.99
CA LEU A 157 -4.04 6.38 -6.65
C LEU A 157 -4.83 5.18 -6.09
N VAL A 158 -5.58 4.47 -6.93
CA VAL A 158 -6.32 3.26 -6.54
C VAL A 158 -5.39 2.12 -6.20
N ASP A 159 -4.35 1.91 -7.01
CA ASP A 159 -3.38 0.82 -6.84
C ASP A 159 -2.58 1.02 -5.55
N VAL A 160 -2.02 2.22 -5.35
CA VAL A 160 -1.19 2.53 -4.16
C VAL A 160 -2.06 2.73 -2.92
N GLY A 161 -3.25 3.31 -3.05
CA GLY A 161 -4.22 3.46 -1.96
C GLY A 161 -4.91 2.17 -1.53
N GLY A 162 -4.66 1.05 -2.22
CA GLY A 162 -5.28 -0.24 -1.91
C GLY A 162 -6.80 -0.25 -2.07
N LEU A 163 -7.35 0.66 -2.88
CA LEU A 163 -8.80 0.78 -3.12
C LEU A 163 -9.30 -0.24 -4.16
N CYS A 164 -8.39 -0.98 -4.79
CA CYS A 164 -8.74 -1.99 -5.77
C CYS A 164 -9.40 -3.21 -5.07
N PRO A 165 -10.54 -3.72 -5.58
CA PRO A 165 -11.16 -4.95 -5.06
C PRO A 165 -10.30 -6.20 -5.27
N THR A 166 -9.19 -6.09 -6.01
CA THR A 166 -8.23 -7.17 -6.22
C THR A 166 -6.83 -6.70 -5.84
N GLN A 167 -5.96 -7.62 -5.41
CA GLN A 167 -4.54 -7.33 -5.15
C GLN A 167 -3.69 -7.11 -6.42
N LEU A 168 -4.31 -7.08 -7.60
CA LEU A 168 -3.62 -6.93 -8.87
C LEU A 168 -3.62 -5.46 -9.29
N LEU A 169 -2.45 -4.96 -9.68
CA LEU A 169 -2.29 -3.63 -10.24
C LEU A 169 -3.15 -3.45 -11.48
N THR A 170 -3.70 -2.26 -11.63
CA THR A 170 -4.65 -1.94 -12.70
C THR A 170 -3.99 -2.11 -14.08
N ASP A 171 -2.70 -1.79 -14.22
CA ASP A 171 -1.97 -2.00 -15.48
C ASP A 171 -1.76 -3.49 -15.79
N TRP A 172 -1.58 -4.33 -14.78
CA TRP A 172 -1.53 -5.77 -14.97
C TRP A 172 -2.88 -6.33 -15.43
N GLN A 173 -3.99 -5.84 -14.86
CA GLN A 173 -5.33 -6.22 -15.32
C GLN A 173 -5.60 -5.81 -16.76
N LYS A 174 -5.17 -4.59 -17.17
CA LYS A 174 -5.27 -4.14 -18.57
C LYS A 174 -4.48 -5.05 -19.49
N LEU A 175 -3.25 -5.41 -19.11
CA LEU A 175 -2.43 -6.37 -19.87
C LEU A 175 -3.08 -7.75 -19.94
N GLN A 176 -3.76 -8.19 -18.89
CA GLN A 176 -4.48 -9.46 -18.86
C GLN A 176 -5.65 -9.46 -19.87
N ARG A 177 -6.40 -8.35 -19.96
CA ARG A 177 -7.46 -8.19 -20.98
C ARG A 177 -6.91 -8.20 -22.40
N VAL A 178 -5.78 -7.54 -22.64
CA VAL A 178 -5.12 -7.51 -23.96
C VAL A 178 -4.53 -8.87 -24.34
N ARG A 179 -4.02 -9.64 -23.37
CA ARG A 179 -3.56 -11.02 -23.60
C ARG A 179 -4.68 -12.01 -23.89
N GLY A 180 -5.95 -11.59 -23.80
CA GLY A 180 -7.10 -12.46 -23.96
C GLY A 180 -7.10 -13.49 -22.84
N VAL A 181 -7.64 -13.15 -21.67
CA VAL A 181 -8.13 -14.20 -20.77
C VAL A 181 -9.20 -14.93 -21.59
N PRO A 182 -9.04 -16.23 -21.89
CA PRO A 182 -10.11 -16.96 -22.55
C PRO A 182 -11.35 -16.77 -21.69
N ASP A 183 -12.50 -16.46 -22.30
CA ASP A 183 -13.77 -16.40 -21.59
C ASP A 183 -13.82 -17.56 -20.62
N ILE A 184 -13.82 -17.24 -19.32
CA ILE A 184 -13.80 -18.24 -18.27
C ILE A 184 -15.15 -18.92 -18.39
N SER A 185 -15.18 -20.04 -19.10
CA SER A 185 -16.40 -20.79 -19.39
C SER A 185 -17.17 -21.00 -18.09
N ALA A 186 -18.51 -21.03 -18.16
CA ALA A 186 -19.36 -21.18 -16.98
C ALA A 186 -18.97 -22.41 -16.12
N GLU A 187 -18.42 -23.44 -16.75
CA GLU A 187 -17.87 -24.66 -16.15
C GLU A 187 -16.61 -24.38 -15.32
N VAL A 188 -15.71 -23.51 -15.79
CA VAL A 188 -14.50 -23.11 -15.07
C VAL A 188 -14.87 -22.26 -13.87
N GLU A 189 -15.83 -21.34 -14.01
CA GLU A 189 -16.35 -20.56 -12.88
C GLU A 189 -17.03 -21.44 -11.82
N ALA A 190 -17.83 -22.43 -12.26
CA ALA A 190 -18.42 -23.42 -11.37
C ALA A 190 -17.35 -24.27 -10.66
N GLY A 191 -16.30 -24.67 -11.39
CA GLY A 191 -15.14 -25.37 -10.83
C GLY A 191 -14.39 -24.54 -9.78
N ILE A 192 -14.21 -23.24 -10.02
CA ILE A 192 -13.63 -22.30 -9.05
C ILE A 192 -14.52 -22.20 -7.80
N LYS A 193 -15.84 -22.07 -7.95
CA LYS A 193 -16.78 -21.99 -6.81
C LYS A 193 -16.77 -23.27 -5.97
N LEU A 194 -16.78 -24.44 -6.61
CA LEU A 194 -16.71 -25.75 -5.94
C LEU A 194 -15.36 -25.92 -5.23
N SER A 195 -14.25 -25.69 -5.93
CA SER A 195 -12.89 -25.81 -5.38
C SER A 195 -12.68 -24.87 -4.20
N ARG A 196 -13.19 -23.63 -4.30
CA ARG A 196 -13.19 -22.67 -3.21
C ARG A 196 -13.96 -23.21 -2.00
N ARG A 197 -15.14 -23.80 -2.19
CA ARG A 197 -15.92 -24.36 -1.07
C ARG A 197 -15.20 -25.53 -0.40
N VAL A 198 -14.67 -26.47 -1.19
CA VAL A 198 -13.93 -27.64 -0.69
C VAL A 198 -12.69 -27.20 0.09
N LEU A 199 -11.84 -26.35 -0.51
CA LEU A 199 -10.65 -25.85 0.17
C LEU A 199 -11.00 -25.01 1.39
N THR A 200 -12.12 -24.28 1.37
CA THR A 200 -12.58 -23.55 2.56
C THR A 200 -12.87 -24.49 3.74
N CYS A 201 -13.39 -25.69 3.48
CA CYS A 201 -13.69 -26.67 4.52
C CYS A 201 -12.44 -27.37 5.08
N CYS A 202 -11.43 -27.66 4.25
CA CYS A 202 -10.25 -28.42 4.66
C CYS A 202 -8.96 -27.60 4.83
N TRP A 203 -9.01 -26.28 4.63
CA TRP A 203 -7.84 -25.39 4.64
C TRP A 203 -6.97 -25.53 5.89
N THR A 204 -7.60 -25.52 7.06
CA THR A 204 -6.91 -25.62 8.35
C THR A 204 -6.16 -26.95 8.48
N SER A 205 -6.75 -28.05 8.00
CA SER A 205 -6.11 -29.36 7.96
C SER A 205 -4.92 -29.39 6.99
N VAL A 206 -5.07 -28.80 5.80
CA VAL A 206 -3.98 -28.73 4.80
C VAL A 206 -2.80 -27.95 5.34
N VAL A 207 -3.05 -26.76 5.89
CA VAL A 207 -1.99 -25.90 6.47
C VAL A 207 -1.38 -26.55 7.72
N SER A 208 -2.18 -27.22 8.55
CA SER A 208 -1.66 -27.94 9.72
C SER A 208 -0.72 -29.07 9.31
N VAL A 209 -1.09 -29.92 8.36
CA VAL A 209 -0.24 -31.04 7.89
C VAL A 209 1.06 -30.54 7.26
N LEU A 210 0.98 -29.49 6.42
CA LEU A 210 2.17 -28.90 5.80
C LEU A 210 3.05 -28.14 6.82
N GLY A 211 2.43 -27.55 7.84
CA GLY A 211 3.10 -26.81 8.91
C GLY A 211 3.76 -27.68 9.98
N LEU A 212 3.29 -28.92 10.20
CA LEU A 212 3.84 -29.84 11.21
C LEU A 212 5.33 -30.14 10.96
N ALA A 213 5.73 -30.32 9.70
CA ALA A 213 7.12 -30.57 9.34
C ALA A 213 8.04 -29.34 9.55
N LEU A 214 7.47 -28.13 9.52
CA LEU A 214 8.17 -26.85 9.72
C LEU A 214 8.22 -26.45 11.20
N GLY A 215 7.24 -26.91 12.00
CA GLY A 215 7.07 -26.60 13.42
C GLY A 215 7.86 -27.47 14.38
N GLU A 216 8.52 -28.54 13.92
CA GLU A 216 9.52 -29.27 14.70
C GLU A 216 10.78 -28.40 14.86
N LYS A 217 10.68 -27.36 15.68
CA LYS A 217 11.84 -26.73 16.30
C LYS A 217 12.70 -27.86 16.85
N SER A 218 13.97 -27.87 16.46
CA SER A 218 15.01 -28.70 17.04
C SER A 218 15.02 -28.54 18.56
N LEU A 219 14.20 -29.32 19.27
CA LEU A 219 14.35 -29.61 20.69
C LEU A 219 15.52 -30.59 20.85
N SER A 220 16.70 -30.17 20.37
CA SER A 220 17.98 -30.68 20.83
C SER A 220 18.41 -29.87 22.04
N SER A 221 17.55 -29.79 23.06
CA SER A 221 17.90 -29.37 24.41
C SER A 221 17.65 -30.57 25.32
N GLY A 222 18.70 -31.34 25.54
CA GLY A 222 18.68 -32.56 26.34
C GLY A 222 20.08 -33.13 26.41
N GLY A 223 20.79 -32.80 27.49
CA GLY A 223 22.19 -33.14 27.70
C GLY A 223 22.49 -34.62 27.47
N ALA A 224 23.42 -34.91 26.57
CA ALA A 224 24.07 -36.20 26.50
C ALA A 224 25.53 -36.00 26.10
N SER A 225 26.41 -36.50 26.98
CA SER A 225 27.87 -36.33 26.95
C SER A 225 28.48 -36.70 25.59
N ALA A 226 29.54 -35.96 25.22
CA ALA A 226 30.20 -36.02 23.92
C ALA A 226 30.79 -37.39 23.55
N LEU A 227 30.93 -38.32 24.50
CA LEU A 227 31.59 -39.61 24.30
C LEU A 227 30.64 -40.76 23.91
N SER A 228 29.33 -40.57 24.02
CA SER A 228 28.32 -41.56 23.60
C SER A 228 28.04 -41.60 22.08
N ARG A 229 28.58 -40.64 21.32
CA ARG A 229 28.24 -40.41 19.90
C ARG A 229 29.23 -41.00 18.88
N LEU A 230 30.35 -41.57 19.28
CA LEU A 230 31.51 -41.63 18.36
C LEU A 230 31.67 -42.88 17.48
N VAL A 231 30.93 -44.00 17.59
CA VAL A 231 31.31 -45.19 16.79
C VAL A 231 30.21 -45.96 16.03
N ALA A 232 28.89 -45.69 16.14
CA ALA A 232 27.90 -46.60 15.48
C ALA A 232 26.74 -46.01 14.66
N ARG A 233 26.62 -44.69 14.40
CA ARG A 233 25.37 -44.15 13.77
C ARG A 233 25.52 -43.01 12.74
N ARG A 234 26.71 -42.74 12.20
CA ARG A 234 26.91 -41.61 11.26
C ARG A 234 26.16 -41.76 9.93
N SER A 235 26.02 -42.97 9.38
CA SER A 235 25.28 -43.21 8.14
C SER A 235 23.76 -43.17 8.34
N LYS A 236 23.24 -43.82 9.40
CA LYS A 236 21.81 -43.78 9.76
C LYS A 236 21.34 -42.37 10.15
N GLN A 237 22.18 -41.58 10.80
CA GLN A 237 21.86 -40.19 11.14
C GLN A 237 21.90 -39.27 9.91
N LYS A 238 22.89 -39.41 9.01
CA LYS A 238 22.89 -38.70 7.72
C LYS A 238 21.69 -39.07 6.85
N PHE A 239 21.30 -40.35 6.83
CA PHE A 239 20.13 -40.80 6.08
C PHE A 239 18.82 -40.26 6.67
N ARG A 240 18.68 -40.26 8.00
CA ARG A 240 17.55 -39.62 8.70
C ARG A 240 17.51 -38.11 8.47
N GLN A 241 18.66 -37.44 8.41
CA GLN A 241 18.72 -36.02 8.10
C GLN A 241 18.27 -35.74 6.67
N ARG A 242 18.72 -36.52 5.68
CA ARG A 242 18.25 -36.40 4.29
C ARG A 242 16.74 -36.59 4.16
N ILE A 243 16.17 -37.61 4.81
CA ILE A 243 14.71 -37.82 4.79
C ILE A 243 13.97 -36.63 5.41
N LYS A 244 14.51 -36.04 6.49
CA LYS A 244 13.93 -34.83 7.08
C LYS A 244 13.99 -33.65 6.12
N ASP A 245 15.14 -33.44 5.47
CA ASP A 245 15.32 -32.37 4.51
C ASP A 245 14.39 -32.55 3.29
N ASP A 246 14.23 -33.78 2.78
CA ASP A 246 13.32 -34.11 1.69
C ASP A 246 11.84 -33.84 2.06
N VAL A 247 11.43 -34.19 3.29
CA VAL A 247 10.08 -33.92 3.80
C VAL A 247 9.83 -32.42 3.94
N ILE A 248 10.79 -31.66 4.48
CA ILE A 248 10.68 -30.20 4.59
C ILE A 248 10.55 -29.58 3.20
N THR A 249 11.35 -30.04 2.23
CA THR A 249 11.31 -29.54 0.85
C THR A 249 9.95 -29.81 0.19
N ALA A 250 9.40 -31.01 0.37
CA ALA A 250 8.07 -31.36 -0.12
C ALA A 250 6.95 -30.54 0.56
N CYS A 251 7.07 -30.28 1.87
CA CYS A 251 6.12 -29.44 2.60
C CYS A 251 6.17 -27.98 2.13
N LEU A 252 7.36 -27.42 1.89
CA LEU A 252 7.52 -26.07 1.34
C LEU A 252 6.92 -25.97 -0.08
N GLU A 253 7.15 -26.97 -0.93
CA GLU A 253 6.56 -27.01 -2.27
C GLU A 253 5.03 -27.13 -2.21
N GLY A 254 4.50 -27.98 -1.32
CA GLY A 254 3.07 -28.11 -1.06
C GLY A 254 2.45 -26.81 -0.55
N LEU A 255 3.15 -26.10 0.33
CA LEU A 255 2.73 -24.83 0.90
C LEU A 255 2.72 -23.71 -0.16
N HIS A 256 3.71 -23.69 -1.05
CA HIS A 256 3.74 -22.79 -2.20
C HIS A 256 2.58 -23.06 -3.18
N LYS A 257 2.30 -24.33 -3.49
CA LYS A 257 1.14 -24.74 -4.30
C LYS A 257 -0.19 -24.35 -3.65
N ALA A 258 -0.32 -24.51 -2.33
CA ALA A 258 -1.50 -24.09 -1.57
C ALA A 258 -1.69 -22.57 -1.59
N ALA A 259 -0.61 -21.79 -1.47
CA ALA A 259 -0.65 -20.33 -1.61
C ALA A 259 -1.10 -19.89 -3.01
N SER A 260 -0.56 -20.52 -4.05
CA SER A 260 -0.94 -20.27 -5.44
C SER A 260 -2.43 -20.58 -5.68
N LEU A 261 -2.93 -21.72 -5.21
CA LEU A 261 -4.36 -22.07 -5.28
C LEU A 261 -5.25 -21.10 -4.50
N SER A 262 -4.81 -20.64 -3.33
CA SER A 262 -5.55 -19.63 -2.54
C SER A 262 -5.71 -18.31 -3.29
N ASN A 263 -4.70 -17.90 -4.06
CA ASN A 263 -4.76 -16.71 -4.90
C ASN A 263 -5.73 -16.89 -6.06
N THR A 264 -5.67 -18.02 -6.75
CA THR A 264 -6.59 -18.35 -7.85
C THR A 264 -8.05 -18.42 -7.40
N LEU A 265 -8.31 -18.89 -6.17
CA LEU A 265 -9.65 -19.04 -5.61
C LEU A 265 -10.15 -17.82 -4.80
N LYS A 266 -9.39 -16.71 -4.80
CA LYS A 266 -9.70 -15.47 -4.06
C LYS A 266 -9.92 -15.70 -2.55
N LEU A 267 -9.16 -16.60 -1.92
CA LEU A 267 -9.21 -16.92 -0.48
C LEU A 267 -8.09 -16.19 0.30
N GLN A 268 -7.83 -14.93 -0.03
CA GLN A 268 -6.60 -14.23 0.40
C GLN A 268 -6.48 -14.00 1.92
N ALA A 269 -7.59 -13.94 2.65
CA ALA A 269 -7.54 -13.88 4.12
C ALA A 269 -6.87 -15.11 4.77
N ARG A 270 -6.70 -16.21 4.02
CA ARG A 270 -6.18 -17.49 4.50
C ARG A 270 -4.74 -17.76 4.09
N SER A 271 -4.19 -17.04 3.11
CA SER A 271 -2.78 -17.13 2.71
C SER A 271 -1.83 -16.49 3.72
N SER A 272 -2.31 -15.60 4.58
CA SER A 272 -1.57 -15.03 5.72
C SER A 272 -0.97 -16.11 6.64
N SER A 273 -1.73 -17.17 6.94
CA SER A 273 -1.27 -18.31 7.76
C SER A 273 -0.14 -19.09 7.09
N ILE A 274 -0.14 -19.18 5.75
CA ILE A 274 0.93 -19.82 4.99
C ILE A 274 2.19 -18.95 5.03
N LEU A 275 2.04 -17.65 4.80
CA LEU A 275 3.15 -16.70 4.83
C LEU A 275 3.80 -16.62 6.22
N GLY A 276 2.99 -16.71 7.28
CA GLY A 276 3.50 -16.80 8.65
C GLY A 276 4.35 -18.07 8.89
N LEU A 277 3.94 -19.22 8.37
CA LEU A 277 4.72 -20.46 8.46
C LEU A 277 6.01 -20.41 7.61
N LEU A 278 5.95 -19.83 6.41
CA LEU A 278 7.13 -19.62 5.56
C LEU A 278 8.13 -18.68 6.22
N SER A 279 7.67 -17.55 6.77
CA SER A 279 8.52 -16.61 7.49
C SER A 279 9.15 -17.25 8.73
N ALA A 280 8.37 -18.01 9.52
CA ALA A 280 8.89 -18.71 10.69
C ALA A 280 9.92 -19.80 10.36
N SER A 281 9.90 -20.35 9.15
CA SER A 281 10.87 -21.36 8.68
C SER A 281 12.12 -20.77 8.02
N SER A 282 12.10 -19.49 7.65
CA SER A 282 13.20 -18.80 6.96
C SER A 282 14.15 -18.05 7.90
N CYS A 283 13.81 -17.94 9.20
CA CYS A 283 14.65 -17.36 10.26
C CYS A 283 15.29 -18.47 11.11
#